data_AF-A0A960PCZ2-F1
#
_entry.id   AF-A0A960PCZ2-F1
#
_cell.length_a   1.000
_cell.length_b   1.000
_cell.length_c   1.000
_cell.angle_alpha   90.00
_cell.angle_beta   90.00
_cell.angle_gamma   90.00
#
_symmetry.space_group_name_H-M   'P 1'
#
loop_
_entity.id
_entity.type
_entity.pdbx_description
1 polymer ?
#
loop_
_entity_poly.entity_id
_entity_poly.type
_entity_poly.pdbx_seq_one_letter_code
_entity_poly.pdbx_strand_id
1 'polypeptide(L)'
;LSLEDDLMRIFAGDKVRSMMSWLGMEEGVAIESKTVSKQIERAQKAVEARNFETRKHVLKYDDVMNKQRDTIYKLRRDLMFEPEHREYLLGETGVARDLLRDLTGYFLNPDVSPDNWDVDTYAAEIENIYSVDPAVDADVNYNVMRSEEIEEAIWKKATADYMKKEEMAGEESLRAYERYIMLNIIDSQWKDHLLSIDHVKQGIGLVGYGQKDPLVEYKKQSFDMFQDMLDRIDTNTTRSLFNLEIIDKDEQAEMERLERLEKQRAMKQAAGMAFTGAYEGVQAAGEEALKHTPFVRDQPKVKPNEPCHCGSGKKYKKCHGAGG
;
A
#
# COMPACT_ATOMS: atom_id res chain seq x y z
N LEU A 1 -20.98 11.42 -44.96
CA LEU A 1 -21.21 12.42 -43.90
C LEU A 1 -22.69 12.79 -43.95
N SER A 2 -23.44 12.38 -42.94
CA SER A 2 -24.82 12.78 -42.71
C SER A 2 -24.86 13.98 -41.74
N LEU A 3 -25.91 14.78 -41.80
CA LEU A 3 -26.16 15.87 -40.86
C LEU A 3 -26.47 15.38 -39.44
N GLU A 4 -26.83 14.10 -39.32
CA GLU A 4 -27.06 13.43 -38.05
C GLU A 4 -25.77 12.86 -37.43
N ASP A 5 -24.65 12.89 -38.16
CA ASP A 5 -23.37 12.40 -37.65
C ASP A 5 -22.95 13.22 -36.40
N ASP A 6 -22.31 12.54 -35.44
CA ASP A 6 -21.92 13.15 -34.16
C ASP A 6 -21.05 14.41 -34.30
N LEU A 7 -20.20 14.47 -35.32
CA LEU A 7 -19.42 15.66 -35.66
C LEU A 7 -20.33 16.87 -35.92
N MET A 8 -21.37 16.67 -36.72
CA MET A 8 -22.31 17.73 -37.09
C MET A 8 -23.21 18.10 -35.93
N ARG A 9 -23.62 17.11 -35.13
CA ARG A 9 -24.45 17.32 -33.92
C ARG A 9 -23.75 18.16 -32.86
N ILE A 10 -22.45 17.93 -32.62
CA ILE A 10 -21.72 18.61 -31.53
C ILE A 10 -21.13 19.96 -31.98
N PHE A 11 -20.76 20.12 -33.26
CA PHE A 11 -19.98 21.30 -33.71
C PHE A 11 -20.60 22.14 -34.83
N ALA A 12 -21.62 21.64 -35.54
CA ALA A 12 -22.26 22.35 -36.65
C ALA A 12 -23.79 22.54 -36.47
N GLY A 13 -24.32 22.07 -35.34
CA GLY A 13 -25.70 21.62 -35.15
C GLY A 13 -26.80 22.61 -35.52
N ASP A 14 -26.81 23.81 -34.95
CA ASP A 14 -27.98 24.70 -35.12
C ASP A 14 -27.88 25.58 -36.37
N LYS A 15 -26.69 26.11 -36.65
CA LYS A 15 -26.48 27.04 -37.76
C LYS A 15 -26.56 26.37 -39.12
N VAL A 16 -25.92 25.21 -39.29
CA VAL A 16 -25.90 24.48 -40.57
C VAL A 16 -27.26 23.83 -40.84
N ARG A 17 -27.93 23.33 -39.80
CA ARG A 17 -29.29 22.75 -39.89
C ARG A 17 -30.34 23.82 -40.23
N SER A 18 -30.25 25.03 -39.67
CA SER A 18 -31.13 26.15 -40.06
C SER A 18 -30.88 26.63 -41.51
N MET A 19 -29.62 26.63 -41.96
CA MET A 19 -29.26 27.03 -43.32
C MET A 19 -29.79 26.05 -44.37
N MET A 20 -29.81 24.75 -44.06
CA MET A 20 -30.36 23.68 -44.91
C MET A 20 -31.89 23.71 -44.98
N SER A 21 -32.57 23.93 -43.84
CA SER A 21 -34.02 24.11 -43.81
C SER A 21 -34.46 25.31 -44.63
N TRP A 22 -33.65 26.38 -44.68
CA TRP A 22 -33.90 27.55 -45.52
C TRP A 22 -33.66 27.28 -47.01
N LEU A 23 -32.71 26.40 -47.35
CA LEU A 23 -32.39 26.00 -48.73
C LEU A 23 -33.35 24.96 -49.32
N GLY A 24 -34.27 24.39 -48.53
CA GLY A 24 -35.33 23.52 -49.02
C GLY A 24 -34.85 22.18 -49.61
N MET A 25 -33.76 21.61 -49.08
CA MET A 25 -33.20 20.36 -49.59
C MET A 25 -34.01 19.13 -49.12
N GLU A 26 -34.39 18.26 -50.05
CA GLU A 26 -35.12 17.01 -49.80
C GLU A 26 -34.20 15.88 -49.30
N GLU A 27 -34.75 14.95 -48.51
CA GLU A 27 -34.04 13.77 -48.00
C GLU A 27 -33.49 12.91 -49.15
N GLY A 28 -32.19 12.60 -49.09
CA GLY A 28 -31.51 11.75 -50.09
C GLY A 28 -30.80 12.48 -51.23
N VAL A 29 -30.88 13.82 -51.30
CA VAL A 29 -30.14 14.61 -52.30
C VAL A 29 -28.70 14.86 -51.85
N ALA A 30 -27.73 14.57 -52.72
CA ALA A 30 -26.33 14.85 -52.46
C ALA A 30 -26.07 16.37 -52.38
N ILE A 31 -25.47 16.81 -51.28
CA ILE A 31 -25.11 18.21 -51.05
C ILE A 31 -23.68 18.45 -51.57
N GLU A 32 -23.53 19.24 -52.62
CA GLU A 32 -22.24 19.77 -53.06
C GLU A 32 -22.19 21.28 -52.85
N SER A 33 -21.72 21.72 -51.67
CA SER A 33 -21.55 23.14 -51.34
C SER A 33 -20.19 23.40 -50.72
N LYS A 34 -19.40 24.25 -51.38
CA LYS A 34 -18.10 24.71 -50.86
C LYS A 34 -18.22 25.36 -49.46
N THR A 35 -19.35 26.00 -49.17
CA THR A 35 -19.62 26.61 -47.86
C THR A 35 -19.85 25.55 -46.79
N VAL A 36 -20.61 24.50 -47.11
CA VAL A 36 -20.87 23.38 -46.19
C VAL A 36 -19.58 22.60 -45.92
N SER A 37 -18.81 22.29 -46.97
CA SER A 37 -17.50 21.62 -46.81
C SER A 37 -16.54 22.42 -45.93
N LYS A 38 -16.46 23.76 -46.09
CA LYS A 38 -15.65 24.62 -45.21
C LYS A 38 -16.13 24.63 -43.76
N GLN A 39 -17.44 24.52 -43.51
CA GLN A 39 -17.96 24.45 -42.14
C GLN A 39 -17.67 23.08 -41.50
N ILE A 40 -17.75 21.99 -42.27
CA ILE A 40 -17.33 20.66 -41.82
C ILE A 40 -15.84 20.66 -41.46
N GLU A 41 -14.98 21.24 -42.31
CA GLU A 41 -13.54 21.36 -42.04
C GLU A 41 -13.26 22.16 -40.75
N ARG A 42 -14.01 23.26 -40.52
CA ARG A 42 -13.91 24.04 -39.28
C ARG A 42 -14.36 23.27 -38.05
N ALA A 43 -15.47 22.53 -38.16
CA ALA A 43 -15.97 21.66 -37.10
C ALA A 43 -14.94 20.58 -36.75
N GLN A 44 -14.33 19.96 -37.77
CA GLN A 44 -13.26 18.98 -37.59
C GLN A 44 -12.04 19.60 -36.90
N LYS A 45 -11.57 20.76 -37.34
CA LYS A 45 -10.46 21.50 -36.69
C LYS A 45 -10.80 21.84 -35.22
N ALA A 46 -12.05 22.18 -34.91
CA ALA A 46 -12.48 22.45 -33.54
C ALA A 46 -12.48 21.17 -32.68
N VAL A 47 -12.90 20.02 -33.21
CA VAL A 47 -12.77 18.71 -32.55
C VAL A 47 -11.31 18.38 -32.27
N GLU A 48 -10.46 18.51 -33.29
CA GLU A 48 -9.04 18.23 -33.18
C GLU A 48 -8.38 19.13 -32.12
N ALA A 49 -8.69 20.43 -32.12
CA ALA A 49 -8.22 21.37 -31.11
C ALA A 49 -8.72 21.00 -29.70
N ARG A 50 -10.00 20.62 -29.55
CA ARG A 50 -10.54 20.16 -28.26
C ARG A 50 -9.84 18.90 -27.76
N ASN A 51 -9.66 17.91 -28.62
CA ASN A 51 -8.97 16.67 -28.28
C ASN A 51 -7.50 16.92 -27.95
N PHE A 52 -6.84 17.83 -28.67
CA PHE A 52 -5.47 18.26 -28.39
C PHE A 52 -5.36 18.90 -27.01
N GLU A 53 -6.24 19.85 -26.66
CA GLU A 53 -6.23 20.47 -25.33
C GLU A 53 -6.55 19.48 -24.22
N THR A 54 -7.48 18.53 -24.41
CA THR A 54 -7.71 17.45 -23.44
C THR A 54 -6.45 16.60 -23.24
N ARG A 55 -5.77 16.18 -24.32
CA ARG A 55 -4.54 15.39 -24.23
C ARG A 55 -3.42 16.17 -23.54
N LYS A 56 -3.26 17.44 -23.88
CA LYS A 56 -2.29 18.35 -23.26
C LYS A 56 -2.58 18.53 -21.77
N HIS A 57 -3.84 18.64 -21.38
CA HIS A 57 -4.23 18.67 -19.97
C HIS A 57 -3.84 17.37 -19.28
N VAL A 58 -4.23 16.20 -19.81
CA VAL A 58 -3.87 14.88 -19.24
C VAL A 58 -2.34 14.72 -19.11
N LEU A 59 -1.58 15.10 -20.15
CA LEU A 59 -0.12 15.05 -20.15
C LEU A 59 0.49 15.84 -18.98
N LYS A 60 0.00 17.06 -18.72
CA LYS A 60 0.54 17.91 -17.64
C LYS A 60 0.38 17.30 -16.23
N TYR A 61 -0.65 16.49 -15.99
CA TYR A 61 -0.81 15.79 -14.71
C TYR A 61 0.06 14.53 -14.67
N ASP A 62 0.18 13.84 -15.80
CA ASP A 62 1.03 12.65 -15.91
C ASP A 62 2.53 13.01 -15.80
N ASP A 63 2.95 14.17 -16.29
CA ASP A 63 4.33 14.65 -16.15
C ASP A 63 4.80 14.73 -14.69
N VAL A 64 3.89 15.08 -13.75
CA VAL A 64 4.19 15.08 -12.31
C VAL A 64 4.43 13.65 -11.83
N MET A 65 3.54 12.74 -12.21
CA MET A 65 3.63 11.33 -11.83
C MET A 65 4.82 10.62 -12.45
N ASN A 66 5.18 10.95 -13.69
CA ASN A 66 6.32 10.36 -14.37
C ASN A 66 7.64 10.72 -13.67
N LYS A 67 7.80 11.97 -13.22
CA LYS A 67 8.97 12.34 -12.41
C LYS A 67 9.07 11.56 -11.11
N GLN A 68 7.95 11.37 -10.42
CA GLN A 68 7.92 10.59 -9.18
C GLN A 68 8.22 9.11 -9.44
N ARG A 69 7.65 8.53 -10.50
CA ARG A 69 7.95 7.17 -10.97
C ARG A 69 9.42 6.98 -11.28
N ASP A 70 10.03 7.93 -12.00
CA ASP A 70 11.44 7.84 -12.36
C ASP A 70 12.32 7.76 -11.09
N THR A 71 12.04 8.58 -10.08
CA THR A 71 12.75 8.53 -8.79
C THR A 71 12.57 7.18 -8.09
N ILE A 72 11.34 6.72 -7.91
CA ILE A 72 11.06 5.48 -7.15
C ILE A 72 11.55 4.24 -7.91
N TYR A 73 11.37 4.19 -9.22
CA TYR A 73 11.82 3.07 -10.03
C TYR A 73 13.33 3.03 -10.18
N LYS A 74 14.00 4.19 -10.13
CA LYS A 74 15.45 4.23 -10.02
C LYS A 74 15.89 3.67 -8.67
N LEU A 75 15.40 4.20 -7.55
CA LEU A 75 15.74 3.70 -6.22
C LEU A 75 15.51 2.18 -6.09
N ARG A 76 14.34 1.71 -6.53
CA ARG A 76 13.97 0.29 -6.53
C ARG A 76 14.91 -0.57 -7.38
N ARG A 77 15.35 -0.05 -8.54
CA ARG A 77 16.30 -0.75 -9.43
C ARG A 77 17.67 -0.81 -8.79
N ASP A 78 18.15 0.31 -8.25
CA ASP A 78 19.46 0.41 -7.62
C ASP A 78 19.51 -0.59 -6.44
N LEU A 79 18.48 -0.60 -5.59
CA LEU A 79 18.31 -1.61 -4.53
C LEU A 79 18.15 -3.05 -5.03
N MET A 80 17.81 -3.31 -6.29
CA MET A 80 17.67 -4.68 -6.80
C MET A 80 18.97 -5.22 -7.40
N PHE A 81 19.76 -4.36 -8.04
CA PHE A 81 20.90 -4.77 -8.86
C PHE A 81 22.25 -4.32 -8.32
N GLU A 82 22.30 -3.27 -7.49
CA GLU A 82 23.56 -2.87 -6.88
C GLU A 82 23.95 -3.88 -5.79
N PRO A 83 25.23 -4.32 -5.77
CA PRO A 83 25.67 -5.32 -4.80
C PRO A 83 25.62 -4.78 -3.37
N GLU A 84 25.79 -3.48 -3.18
CA GLU A 84 25.93 -2.81 -1.89
C GLU A 84 25.02 -1.57 -1.82
N HIS A 85 24.39 -1.36 -0.68
CA HIS A 85 23.47 -0.25 -0.38
C HIS A 85 23.70 0.33 1.03
N ARG A 86 24.75 -0.10 1.73
CA ARG A 86 25.17 0.39 3.04
C ARG A 86 25.43 1.89 3.02
N GLU A 87 26.05 2.42 1.97
CA GLU A 87 26.29 3.87 1.86
C GLU A 87 24.98 4.66 1.83
N TYR A 88 23.95 4.14 1.13
CA TYR A 88 22.62 4.76 1.12
C TYR A 88 21.96 4.73 2.51
N LEU A 89 22.18 3.67 3.29
CA LEU A 89 21.59 3.53 4.62
C LEU A 89 22.38 4.27 5.71
N LEU A 90 23.67 3.96 5.84
CA LEU A 90 24.56 4.32 6.95
C LEU A 90 25.66 5.31 6.57
N GLY A 91 25.70 5.80 5.33
CA GLY A 91 26.67 6.83 4.94
C GLY A 91 26.49 8.13 5.71
N GLU A 92 27.46 9.04 5.59
CA GLU A 92 27.38 10.38 6.22
C GLU A 92 26.17 11.20 5.73
N THR A 93 25.74 10.94 4.50
CA THR A 93 24.49 11.45 3.90
C THR A 93 23.51 10.30 3.64
N GLY A 94 23.58 9.25 4.45
CA GLY A 94 22.70 8.09 4.40
C GLY A 94 21.40 8.37 5.13
N VAL A 95 20.34 7.67 4.73
CA VAL A 95 18.97 7.95 5.23
C VAL A 95 18.86 7.81 6.75
N ALA A 96 19.59 6.88 7.37
CA ALA A 96 19.55 6.70 8.82
C ALA A 96 20.24 7.83 9.58
N ARG A 97 21.32 8.41 9.02
CA ARG A 97 22.05 9.53 9.64
C ARG A 97 21.30 10.84 9.45
N ASP A 98 20.78 11.07 8.25
CA ASP A 98 19.98 12.26 7.94
C ASP A 98 18.71 12.31 8.82
N LEU A 99 18.01 11.19 9.01
CA LEU A 99 16.86 11.10 9.92
C LEU A 99 17.23 11.44 11.37
N LEU A 100 18.38 10.96 11.87
CA LEU A 100 18.83 11.26 13.22
C LEU A 100 19.12 12.76 13.39
N ARG A 101 19.76 13.37 12.39
CA ARG A 101 20.03 14.81 12.37
C ARG A 101 18.74 15.61 12.36
N ASP A 102 17.75 15.23 11.56
CA ASP A 102 16.47 15.92 11.46
C ASP A 102 15.68 15.83 12.78
N LEU A 103 15.63 14.65 13.40
CA LEU A 103 15.03 14.46 14.73
C LEU A 103 15.75 15.31 15.78
N THR A 104 17.08 15.30 15.76
CA THR A 104 17.88 16.06 16.73
C THR A 104 17.68 17.57 16.55
N GLY A 105 17.68 18.08 15.32
CA GLY A 105 17.41 19.49 15.03
C GLY A 105 15.99 19.92 15.39
N TYR A 106 15.01 19.01 15.26
CA TYR A 106 13.62 19.28 15.62
C TYR A 106 13.41 19.35 17.14
N PHE A 107 13.86 18.35 17.89
CA PHE A 107 13.59 18.24 19.32
C PHE A 107 14.64 18.95 20.20
N LEU A 108 15.90 18.96 19.76
CA LEU A 108 17.05 19.55 20.46
C LEU A 108 17.60 20.75 19.67
N ASN A 109 16.70 21.65 19.28
CA ASN A 109 17.04 22.81 18.45
C ASN A 109 18.16 23.65 19.12
N PRO A 110 19.30 23.88 18.44
CA PRO A 110 20.43 24.62 19.02
C PRO A 110 20.13 26.11 19.27
N ASP A 111 19.13 26.68 18.62
CA ASP A 111 18.70 28.07 18.82
C ASP A 111 17.82 28.24 20.08
N VAL A 112 17.41 27.13 20.70
CA VAL A 112 16.56 27.10 21.90
C VAL A 112 17.40 26.67 23.09
N SER A 113 17.13 27.25 24.27
CA SER A 113 17.81 26.86 25.51
C SER A 113 17.56 25.38 25.82
N PRO A 114 18.59 24.60 26.25
CA PRO A 114 18.46 23.19 26.58
C PRO A 114 17.35 22.85 27.58
N ASP A 115 17.02 23.78 28.48
CA ASP A 115 15.93 23.62 29.45
C ASP A 115 14.53 23.51 28.80
N ASN A 116 14.40 23.92 27.52
CA ASN A 116 13.15 23.84 26.76
C ASN A 116 13.20 22.75 25.67
N TRP A 117 14.23 21.92 25.64
CA TRP A 117 14.27 20.76 24.74
C TRP A 117 13.22 19.73 25.14
N ASP A 118 12.57 19.13 24.14
CA ASP A 118 11.63 18.01 24.36
C ASP A 118 12.41 16.69 24.40
N VAL A 119 13.18 16.53 25.48
CA VAL A 119 14.09 15.39 25.69
C VAL A 119 13.35 14.07 25.80
N ASP A 120 12.19 14.06 26.47
CA ASP A 120 11.42 12.83 26.69
C ASP A 120 10.88 12.28 25.36
N THR A 121 10.32 13.14 24.50
CA THR A 121 9.83 12.71 23.17
C THR A 121 10.99 12.32 22.27
N TYR A 122 12.10 13.07 22.31
CA TYR A 122 13.30 12.72 21.57
C TYR A 122 13.83 11.32 21.93
N ALA A 123 14.02 11.04 23.22
CA ALA A 123 14.53 9.76 23.69
C ALA A 123 13.63 8.60 23.27
N ALA A 124 12.31 8.77 23.40
CA ALA A 124 11.33 7.77 22.98
C ALA A 124 11.38 7.51 21.46
N GLU A 125 11.53 8.54 20.64
CA GLU A 125 11.66 8.38 19.18
C GLU A 125 12.98 7.71 18.79
N ILE A 126 14.09 8.06 19.45
CA ILE A 126 15.39 7.42 19.20
C ILE A 126 15.35 5.94 19.59
N GLU A 127 14.78 5.58 20.73
CA GLU A 127 14.62 4.18 21.14
C GLU A 127 13.75 3.43 20.13
N ASN A 128 12.62 4.02 19.73
CA ASN A 128 11.68 3.43 18.79
C ASN A 128 12.27 3.20 17.39
N ILE A 129 13.15 4.08 16.91
CA ILE A 129 13.72 4.03 15.56
C ILE A 129 15.06 3.28 15.55
N TYR A 130 15.97 3.60 16.46
CA TYR A 130 17.35 3.08 16.45
C TYR A 130 17.57 1.92 17.41
N SER A 131 16.58 1.58 18.26
CA SER A 131 16.71 0.58 19.32
C SER A 131 17.84 0.92 20.30
N VAL A 132 18.03 2.22 20.57
CA VAL A 132 19.05 2.77 21.47
C VAL A 132 18.38 3.70 22.47
N ASP A 133 18.55 3.44 23.75
CA ASP A 133 18.25 4.43 24.79
C ASP A 133 19.41 5.45 24.84
N PRO A 134 19.21 6.73 24.50
CA PRO A 134 20.32 7.67 24.44
C PRO A 134 21.09 7.79 25.77
N ALA A 135 20.39 7.81 26.91
CA ALA A 135 21.00 8.04 28.21
C ALA A 135 21.70 6.78 28.74
N VAL A 136 21.11 5.60 28.51
CA VAL A 136 21.61 4.32 29.03
C VAL A 136 22.66 3.70 28.09
N ASP A 137 22.40 3.71 26.79
CA ASP A 137 23.19 2.97 25.81
C ASP A 137 24.27 3.82 25.13
N ALA A 138 24.05 5.13 25.02
CA ALA A 138 24.95 6.07 24.33
C ALA A 138 25.60 7.11 25.26
N ASP A 139 25.48 6.95 26.58
CA ASP A 139 26.05 7.83 27.62
C ASP A 139 25.65 9.31 27.45
N VAL A 140 24.47 9.58 26.89
CA VAL A 140 23.99 10.95 26.65
C VAL A 140 23.63 11.64 27.96
N ASN A 141 24.18 12.84 28.16
CA ASN A 141 23.79 13.76 29.23
C ASN A 141 23.28 15.08 28.65
N TYR A 142 21.96 15.20 28.56
CA TYR A 142 21.25 16.36 28.00
C TYR A 142 21.53 17.70 28.72
N ASN A 143 21.99 17.67 29.98
CA ASN A 143 22.29 18.89 30.73
C ASN A 143 23.68 19.48 30.44
N VAL A 144 24.55 18.70 29.80
CA VAL A 144 25.97 19.06 29.61
C VAL A 144 26.37 19.03 28.14
N MET A 145 25.78 18.12 27.36
CA MET A 145 26.11 17.93 25.96
C MET A 145 25.32 18.87 25.06
N ARG A 146 25.97 19.34 23.99
CA ARG A 146 25.30 20.06 22.89
C ARG A 146 24.58 19.09 21.97
N SER A 147 23.59 19.57 21.22
CA SER A 147 22.80 18.75 20.29
C SER A 147 23.66 17.95 19.32
N GLU A 148 24.69 18.55 18.73
CA GLU A 148 25.65 17.87 17.85
C GLU A 148 26.43 16.74 18.55
N GLU A 149 26.79 16.94 19.82
CA GLU A 149 27.50 15.94 20.62
C GLU A 149 26.59 14.76 20.98
N ILE A 150 25.29 15.04 21.19
CA ILE A 150 24.25 14.04 21.45
C ILE A 150 24.01 13.21 20.18
N GLU A 151 23.85 13.87 19.04
CA GLU A 151 23.66 13.22 17.73
C GLU A 151 24.81 12.24 17.42
N GLU A 152 26.05 12.67 17.64
CA GLU A 152 27.23 11.86 17.39
C GLU A 152 27.32 10.65 18.33
N ALA A 153 27.01 10.83 19.62
CA ALA A 153 27.03 9.74 20.59
C ALA A 153 26.01 8.64 20.22
N ILE A 154 24.78 9.04 19.89
CA ILE A 154 23.71 8.12 19.47
C ILE A 154 24.11 7.41 18.18
N TRP A 155 24.61 8.15 17.18
CA TRP A 155 25.00 7.57 15.90
C TRP A 155 26.10 6.53 16.04
N LYS A 156 27.13 6.84 16.84
CA LYS A 156 28.22 5.92 17.13
C LYS A 156 27.72 4.63 17.77
N LYS A 157 26.77 4.73 18.71
CA LYS A 157 26.18 3.56 19.37
C LYS A 157 25.31 2.75 18.39
N ALA A 158 24.40 3.41 17.68
CA ALA A 158 23.47 2.77 16.76
C ALA A 158 24.22 2.05 15.62
N THR A 159 25.24 2.67 15.04
CA THR A 159 26.08 2.05 14.00
C THR A 159 26.92 0.89 14.55
N ALA A 160 27.46 1.01 15.76
CA ALA A 160 28.21 -0.09 16.38
C ALA A 160 27.30 -1.32 16.64
N ASP A 161 26.07 -1.12 17.09
CA ASP A 161 25.13 -2.21 17.27
C ASP A 161 24.66 -2.80 15.94
N TYR A 162 24.49 -1.97 14.91
CA TYR A 162 24.23 -2.44 13.55
C TYR A 162 25.35 -3.35 13.03
N MET A 163 26.62 -2.97 13.24
CA MET A 163 27.76 -3.79 12.83
C MET A 163 27.82 -5.14 13.56
N LYS A 164 27.44 -5.20 14.84
CA LYS A 164 27.32 -6.49 15.55
C LYS A 164 26.28 -7.41 14.92
N LYS A 165 25.17 -6.86 14.43
CA LYS A 165 24.16 -7.65 13.71
C LYS A 165 24.73 -8.25 12.43
N GLU A 166 25.55 -7.49 11.73
CA GLU A 166 26.22 -7.97 10.53
C GLU A 166 27.21 -9.10 10.84
N GLU A 167 27.99 -8.97 11.92
CA GLU A 167 28.89 -10.03 12.38
C GLU A 167 28.12 -11.31 12.74
N MET A 168 26.94 -11.18 13.36
CA MET A 168 26.08 -12.32 13.72
C MET A 168 25.38 -12.96 12.52
N ALA A 169 24.85 -12.17 11.59
CA ALA A 169 24.07 -12.66 10.46
C ALA A 169 24.92 -13.11 9.26
N GLY A 170 26.13 -12.54 9.14
CA GLY A 170 26.93 -12.59 7.92
C GLY A 170 26.51 -11.52 6.91
N GLU A 171 27.52 -10.95 6.22
CA GLU A 171 27.36 -9.82 5.29
C GLU A 171 26.34 -10.11 4.17
N GLU A 172 26.47 -11.24 3.46
CA GLU A 172 25.58 -11.60 2.35
C GLU A 172 24.12 -11.76 2.81
N SER A 173 23.92 -12.44 3.94
CA SER A 173 22.60 -12.64 4.54
C SER A 173 21.96 -11.32 4.95
N LEU A 174 22.70 -10.46 5.66
CA LEU A 174 22.18 -9.17 6.11
C LEU A 174 21.79 -8.30 4.91
N ARG A 175 22.62 -8.23 3.86
CA ARG A 175 22.31 -7.49 2.63
C ARG A 175 21.06 -8.02 1.93
N ALA A 176 20.82 -9.33 1.95
CA ALA A 176 19.60 -9.91 1.41
C ALA A 176 18.37 -9.50 2.23
N TYR A 177 18.47 -9.50 3.56
CA TYR A 177 17.39 -9.07 4.45
C TYR A 177 17.09 -7.57 4.32
N GLU A 178 18.13 -6.73 4.33
CA GLU A 178 17.99 -5.28 4.14
C GLU A 178 17.26 -4.98 2.82
N ARG A 179 17.74 -5.57 1.72
CA ARG A 179 17.13 -5.44 0.40
C ARG A 179 15.68 -5.88 0.39
N TYR A 180 15.36 -7.02 1.00
CA TYR A 180 14.00 -7.50 1.09
C TYR A 180 13.11 -6.51 1.86
N ILE A 181 13.54 -6.06 3.04
CA ILE A 181 12.79 -5.13 3.89
C ILE A 181 12.56 -3.80 3.16
N MET A 182 13.61 -3.20 2.61
CA MET A 182 13.57 -1.92 1.90
C MET A 182 12.64 -1.98 0.68
N LEU A 183 12.76 -3.04 -0.16
CA LEU A 183 11.89 -3.20 -1.32
C LEU A 183 10.42 -3.36 -0.93
N ASN A 184 10.13 -4.11 0.15
CA ASN A 184 8.74 -4.25 0.63
C ASN A 184 8.18 -2.91 1.13
N ILE A 185 8.97 -2.14 1.87
CA ILE A 185 8.57 -0.82 2.37
C ILE A 185 8.30 0.14 1.20
N ILE A 186 9.24 0.24 0.25
CA ILE A 186 9.10 1.10 -0.94
C ILE A 186 7.86 0.69 -1.75
N ASP A 187 7.70 -0.60 -2.03
CA ASP A 187 6.58 -1.09 -2.83
C ASP A 187 5.22 -0.87 -2.13
N SER A 188 5.18 -0.91 -0.79
CA SER A 188 3.98 -0.59 -0.01
C SER A 188 3.67 0.91 -0.04
N GLN A 189 4.65 1.75 0.33
CA GLN A 189 4.49 3.21 0.38
C GLN A 189 4.14 3.78 -1.00
N TRP A 190 4.75 3.25 -2.07
CA TRP A 190 4.45 3.67 -3.43
C TRP A 190 3.03 3.33 -3.87
N LYS A 191 2.50 2.14 -3.50
CA LYS A 191 1.11 1.78 -3.81
C LYS A 191 0.13 2.72 -3.10
N ASP A 192 0.37 3.01 -1.82
CA ASP A 192 -0.49 3.92 -1.05
C ASP A 192 -0.44 5.35 -1.60
N HIS A 193 0.73 5.80 -2.05
CA HIS A 193 0.88 7.09 -2.71
C HIS A 193 0.15 7.16 -4.06
N LEU A 194 0.25 6.12 -4.89
CA LEU A 194 -0.49 6.03 -6.16
C LEU A 194 -2.01 6.15 -5.95
N LEU A 195 -2.53 5.47 -4.92
CA LEU A 195 -3.94 5.59 -4.55
C LEU A 195 -4.28 7.01 -4.08
N SER A 196 -3.43 7.60 -3.24
CA SER A 196 -3.65 8.93 -2.70
C SER A 196 -3.64 10.01 -3.79
N ILE A 197 -2.73 9.91 -4.77
CA ILE A 197 -2.71 10.81 -5.92
C ILE A 197 -3.97 10.67 -6.78
N ASP A 198 -4.49 9.45 -6.96
CA ASP A 198 -5.74 9.26 -7.72
C ASP A 198 -6.90 10.00 -7.04
N HIS A 199 -7.01 9.93 -5.71
CA HIS A 199 -8.00 10.70 -4.96
C HIS A 199 -7.83 12.22 -5.13
N VAL A 200 -6.60 12.73 -5.05
CA VAL A 200 -6.34 14.16 -5.29
C VAL A 200 -6.77 14.55 -6.70
N LYS A 201 -6.43 13.75 -7.71
CA LYS A 201 -6.80 14.02 -9.11
C LYS A 201 -8.31 14.06 -9.33
N GLN A 202 -9.08 13.22 -8.63
CA GLN A 202 -10.54 13.23 -8.69
C GLN A 202 -11.15 14.48 -8.02
N GLY A 203 -10.56 14.96 -6.91
CA GLY A 203 -11.06 16.10 -6.14
C GLY A 203 -10.57 17.48 -6.60
N ILE A 204 -9.44 17.57 -7.31
CA ILE A 204 -8.76 18.84 -7.56
C ILE A 204 -9.57 19.85 -8.38
N GLY A 205 -10.53 19.38 -9.18
CA GLY A 205 -11.43 20.25 -9.94
C GLY A 205 -12.25 21.21 -9.05
N LEU A 206 -12.52 20.83 -7.79
CA LEU A 206 -13.24 21.66 -6.83
C LEU A 206 -12.45 22.90 -6.39
N VAL A 207 -11.11 22.87 -6.50
CA VAL A 207 -10.26 23.98 -6.09
C VAL A 207 -10.45 25.21 -6.99
N GLY A 208 -10.97 25.00 -8.21
CA GLY A 208 -11.34 26.07 -9.13
C GLY A 208 -12.43 27.01 -8.60
N TYR A 209 -13.28 26.58 -7.65
CA TYR A 209 -14.26 27.46 -7.01
C TYR A 209 -13.60 28.59 -6.19
N GLY A 210 -12.38 28.36 -5.71
CA GLY A 210 -11.56 29.36 -5.01
C GLY A 210 -10.72 30.25 -5.93
N GLN A 211 -10.98 30.26 -7.25
CA GLN A 211 -10.20 30.99 -8.26
C GLN A 211 -8.71 30.58 -8.33
N LYS A 212 -8.40 29.38 -7.86
CA LYS A 212 -7.06 28.78 -7.93
C LYS A 212 -6.95 27.89 -9.17
N ASP A 213 -5.76 27.84 -9.76
CA ASP A 213 -5.48 26.94 -10.88
C ASP A 213 -5.36 25.48 -10.38
N PRO A 214 -6.23 24.55 -10.82
CA PRO A 214 -6.21 23.17 -10.35
C PRO A 214 -4.88 22.44 -10.62
N LEU A 215 -4.20 22.74 -11.71
CA LEU A 215 -2.93 22.10 -12.04
C LEU A 215 -1.80 22.56 -11.11
N VAL A 216 -1.80 23.84 -10.71
CA VAL A 216 -0.81 24.37 -9.78
C VAL A 216 -1.00 23.74 -8.40
N GLU A 217 -2.25 23.66 -7.94
CA GLU A 217 -2.59 23.06 -6.65
C GLU A 217 -2.34 21.54 -6.66
N TYR A 218 -2.64 20.86 -7.76
CA TYR A 218 -2.29 19.44 -7.95
C TYR A 218 -0.78 19.24 -7.80
N LYS A 219 0.03 20.05 -8.47
CA LYS A 219 1.50 19.94 -8.42
C LYS A 219 2.04 20.12 -7.01
N LYS A 220 1.51 21.10 -6.28
CA LYS A 220 1.91 21.37 -4.90
C LYS A 220 1.55 20.19 -3.99
N GLN A 221 0.27 19.81 -3.94
CA GLN A 221 -0.19 18.70 -3.08
C GLN A 221 0.50 17.38 -3.43
N SER A 222 0.67 17.09 -4.73
CA SER A 222 1.36 15.88 -5.16
C SER A 222 2.85 15.87 -4.78
N PHE A 223 3.50 17.04 -4.72
CA PHE A 223 4.87 17.16 -4.27
C PHE A 223 4.97 16.95 -2.74
N ASP A 224 4.13 17.63 -1.97
CA ASP A 224 4.08 17.51 -0.51
C ASP A 224 3.85 16.04 -0.10
N MET A 225 2.84 15.38 -0.70
CA MET A 225 2.55 13.97 -0.46
C MET A 225 3.68 13.03 -0.86
N PHE A 226 4.45 13.39 -1.88
CA PHE A 226 5.59 12.60 -2.33
C PHE A 226 6.78 12.75 -1.38
N GLN A 227 7.04 13.94 -0.84
CA GLN A 227 8.02 14.13 0.23
C GLN A 227 7.62 13.33 1.47
N ASP A 228 6.37 13.47 1.93
CA ASP A 228 5.89 12.70 3.08
C ASP A 228 6.02 11.18 2.88
N MET A 229 5.87 10.70 1.64
CA MET A 229 6.08 9.29 1.30
C MET A 229 7.54 8.88 1.41
N LEU A 230 8.47 9.71 0.93
CA LEU A 230 9.91 9.46 1.05
C LEU A 230 10.32 9.44 2.53
N ASP A 231 9.86 10.40 3.33
CA ASP A 231 10.15 10.46 4.76
C ASP A 231 9.64 9.21 5.50
N ARG A 232 8.44 8.71 5.12
CA ARG A 232 7.92 7.44 5.63
C ARG A 232 8.75 6.24 5.18
N ILE A 233 9.28 6.24 3.95
CA ILE A 233 10.17 5.16 3.48
C ILE A 233 11.44 5.15 4.33
N ASP A 234 12.06 6.31 4.53
CA ASP A 234 13.34 6.45 5.24
C ASP A 234 13.17 6.09 6.73
N THR A 235 12.11 6.59 7.37
CA THR A 235 11.77 6.28 8.77
C THR A 235 11.47 4.79 8.96
N ASN A 236 10.61 4.21 8.12
CA ASN A 236 10.26 2.79 8.26
C ASN A 236 11.44 1.87 7.93
N THR A 237 12.28 2.25 6.97
CA THR A 237 13.49 1.51 6.62
C THR A 237 14.47 1.52 7.78
N THR A 238 14.84 2.70 8.26
CA THR A 238 15.75 2.86 9.40
C THR A 238 15.21 2.10 10.59
N ARG A 239 13.95 2.33 10.97
CA ARG A 239 13.31 1.63 12.08
C ARG A 239 13.36 0.11 11.93
N SER A 240 12.95 -0.42 10.79
CA SER A 240 12.87 -1.87 10.60
C SER A 240 14.24 -2.55 10.65
N LEU A 241 15.28 -1.89 10.12
CA LEU A 241 16.63 -2.45 10.08
C LEU A 241 17.36 -2.32 11.43
N PHE A 242 17.24 -1.16 12.08
CA PHE A 242 17.83 -0.95 13.41
C PHE A 242 17.12 -1.73 14.52
N ASN A 243 15.85 -2.10 14.34
CA ASN A 243 15.13 -3.02 15.24
C ASN A 243 15.19 -4.49 14.79
N LEU A 244 15.89 -4.82 13.69
CA LEU A 244 16.00 -6.21 13.22
C LEU A 244 16.72 -7.07 14.27
N GLU A 245 16.04 -8.08 14.80
CA GLU A 245 16.63 -9.08 15.67
C GLU A 245 17.18 -10.25 14.84
N ILE A 246 18.49 -10.46 14.92
CA ILE A 246 19.12 -11.64 14.34
C ILE A 246 18.94 -12.78 15.34
N ILE A 247 17.93 -13.62 15.09
CA ILE A 247 17.77 -14.87 15.83
C ILE A 247 18.85 -15.82 15.32
N ASP A 248 19.87 -16.05 16.14
CA ASP A 248 20.77 -17.18 15.96
C ASP A 248 19.95 -18.45 16.16
N LYS A 249 19.40 -18.95 15.06
CA LYS A 249 18.73 -20.23 15.05
C LYS A 249 19.83 -21.26 15.18
N ASP A 250 20.05 -21.74 16.40
CA ASP A 250 20.78 -22.97 16.62
C ASP A 250 20.17 -24.01 15.65
N GLU A 251 20.92 -24.37 14.61
CA GLU A 251 20.47 -25.31 13.58
C GLU A 251 19.99 -26.60 14.23
N GLN A 252 20.51 -26.96 15.41
CA GLN A 252 20.07 -28.11 16.20
C GLN A 252 18.66 -27.92 16.76
N ALA A 253 18.32 -26.74 17.29
CA ALA A 253 16.98 -26.45 17.80
C ALA A 253 15.93 -26.40 16.68
N GLU A 254 16.29 -25.91 15.49
CA GLU A 254 15.41 -25.91 14.32
C GLU A 254 15.23 -27.33 13.75
N MET A 255 16.31 -28.09 13.62
CA MET A 255 16.27 -29.51 13.25
C MET A 255 15.43 -30.32 14.24
N GLU A 256 15.59 -30.09 15.55
CA GLU A 256 14.83 -30.78 16.59
C GLU A 256 13.33 -30.39 16.55
N ARG A 257 13.01 -29.12 16.27
CA ARG A 257 11.64 -28.65 16.05
C ARG A 257 11.01 -29.28 14.80
N LEU A 258 11.75 -29.36 13.70
CA LEU A 258 11.31 -29.97 12.44
C LEU A 258 11.11 -31.48 12.60
N GLU A 259 12.04 -32.18 13.24
CA GLU A 259 11.89 -33.60 13.61
C GLU A 259 10.67 -33.83 14.49
N ARG A 260 10.41 -32.94 15.47
CA ARG A 260 9.24 -33.06 16.35
C ARG A 260 7.94 -32.89 15.60
N LEU A 261 7.89 -31.96 14.63
CA LEU A 261 6.75 -31.77 13.74
C LEU A 261 6.57 -32.97 12.79
N GLU A 262 7.66 -33.55 12.30
CA GLU A 262 7.63 -34.75 11.44
C GLU A 262 7.16 -35.98 12.22
N LYS A 263 7.68 -36.21 13.43
CA LYS A 263 7.21 -37.24 14.37
C LYS A 263 5.72 -37.07 14.69
N GLN A 264 5.25 -35.85 14.91
CA GLN A 264 3.80 -35.59 15.10
C GLN A 264 2.98 -35.89 13.85
N ARG A 265 3.47 -35.57 12.65
CA ARG A 265 2.81 -35.90 11.38
C ARG A 265 2.77 -37.41 11.15
N ALA A 266 3.87 -38.11 11.40
CA ALA A 266 3.97 -39.56 11.32
C ALA A 266 3.04 -40.25 12.33
N MET A 267 2.96 -39.77 13.58
CA MET A 267 2.01 -40.28 14.57
C MET A 267 0.55 -40.06 14.14
N LYS A 268 0.20 -38.89 13.59
CA LYS A 268 -1.15 -38.63 13.06
C LYS A 268 -1.48 -39.52 11.86
N GLN A 269 -0.52 -39.77 10.97
CA GLN A 269 -0.70 -40.68 9.84
C GLN A 269 -0.80 -42.16 10.28
N ALA A 270 0.00 -42.59 11.25
CA ALA A 270 -0.06 -43.94 11.82
C ALA A 270 -1.37 -44.17 12.59
N ALA A 271 -1.85 -43.18 13.35
CA ALA A 271 -3.17 -43.22 13.98
C ALA A 271 -4.31 -43.27 12.94
N GLY A 272 -4.16 -42.57 11.80
CA GLY A 272 -5.08 -42.64 10.67
C GLY A 272 -5.07 -44.00 9.96
N MET A 273 -3.90 -44.66 9.85
CA MET A 273 -3.78 -46.01 9.28
C MET A 273 -4.25 -47.12 10.24
N ALA A 274 -4.05 -46.95 11.55
CA ALA A 274 -4.57 -47.84 12.58
C ALA A 274 -6.10 -47.88 12.62
N PHE A 275 -6.78 -46.80 12.20
CA PHE A 275 -8.23 -46.76 12.04
C PHE A 275 -8.75 -47.60 10.85
N THR A 276 -7.89 -47.91 9.88
CA THR A 276 -8.28 -48.68 8.66
C THR A 276 -7.83 -50.15 8.69
N GLY A 277 -7.18 -50.60 9.77
CA GLY A 277 -6.48 -51.89 9.85
C GLY A 277 -6.98 -52.88 10.91
N ALA A 278 -8.23 -52.79 11.36
CA ALA A 278 -8.81 -53.77 12.29
C ALA A 278 -10.25 -54.13 11.90
N TYR A 279 -10.38 -55.08 10.96
CA TYR A 279 -11.62 -55.81 10.73
C TYR A 279 -11.44 -57.25 11.22
N GLU A 280 -11.18 -57.42 12.52
CA GLU A 280 -11.24 -58.71 13.20
C GLU A 280 -11.26 -58.48 14.72
N GLY A 281 -12.30 -59.00 15.40
CA GLY A 281 -12.34 -59.08 16.86
C GLY A 281 -13.20 -58.03 17.58
N VAL A 282 -14.51 -58.04 17.33
CA VAL A 282 -15.48 -57.42 18.24
C VAL A 282 -15.66 -58.33 19.45
N GLN A 283 -14.98 -58.05 20.56
CA GLN A 283 -15.49 -58.22 21.93
C GLN A 283 -14.47 -57.77 22.98
N ALA A 284 -14.98 -57.07 23.99
CA ALA A 284 -14.36 -56.63 25.25
C ALA A 284 -13.55 -55.33 25.24
N ALA A 285 -14.27 -54.21 25.44
CA ALA A 285 -14.01 -53.15 26.45
C ALA A 285 -14.77 -51.86 26.04
N GLY A 286 -16.09 -51.73 26.31
CA GLY A 286 -16.59 -51.12 27.56
C GLY A 286 -15.47 -50.69 28.50
N GLU A 287 -15.22 -49.40 28.75
CA GLU A 287 -16.07 -48.62 29.63
C GLU A 287 -15.72 -47.11 29.63
N GLU A 288 -15.38 -46.46 28.51
CA GLU A 288 -15.10 -44.99 28.57
C GLU A 288 -15.41 -44.17 27.31
N ALA A 289 -15.96 -44.78 26.25
CA ALA A 289 -16.35 -44.07 25.02
C ALA A 289 -17.84 -43.62 24.98
N LEU A 290 -18.53 -43.58 26.13
CA LEU A 290 -19.99 -43.38 26.21
C LEU A 290 -20.45 -41.93 26.46
N LYS A 291 -19.64 -40.90 26.17
CA LYS A 291 -20.03 -39.50 26.47
C LYS A 291 -20.21 -38.51 25.32
N HIS A 292 -20.04 -38.90 24.06
CA HIS A 292 -20.43 -38.02 22.95
C HIS A 292 -21.09 -38.78 21.81
N THR A 293 -22.39 -39.07 21.94
CA THR A 293 -23.24 -39.37 20.80
C THR A 293 -23.60 -38.06 20.08
N PRO A 294 -23.43 -37.95 18.76
CA PRO A 294 -23.98 -36.84 17.98
C PRO A 294 -25.50 -36.87 18.08
N PHE A 295 -26.13 -35.70 18.30
CA PHE A 295 -27.58 -35.58 18.33
C PHE A 295 -28.17 -35.98 16.97
N VAL A 296 -28.85 -37.13 16.91
CA VAL A 296 -29.64 -37.56 15.76
C VAL A 296 -31.07 -37.05 15.98
N ARG A 297 -31.57 -36.29 15.01
CA ARG A 297 -32.89 -35.66 15.09
C ARG A 297 -33.96 -36.69 14.68
N ASP A 298 -34.93 -36.95 15.55
CA ASP A 298 -35.97 -37.99 15.33
C ASP A 298 -36.92 -37.72 14.16
N GLN A 299 -36.90 -36.52 13.56
CA GLN A 299 -37.78 -36.17 12.46
C GLN A 299 -37.03 -35.56 11.26
N PRO A 300 -37.49 -35.83 10.02
CA PRO A 300 -36.87 -35.29 8.82
C PRO A 300 -36.80 -33.75 8.88
N LYS A 301 -35.69 -33.19 8.39
CA LYS A 301 -35.49 -31.74 8.33
C LYS A 301 -36.47 -31.11 7.32
N VAL A 302 -37.56 -30.53 7.81
CA VAL A 302 -38.54 -29.79 6.98
C VAL A 302 -37.86 -28.59 6.33
N LYS A 303 -37.93 -28.49 5.00
CA LYS A 303 -37.31 -27.41 4.23
C LYS A 303 -38.17 -26.13 4.27
N PRO A 304 -37.59 -24.93 4.09
CA PRO A 304 -38.30 -23.65 4.26
C PRO A 304 -39.59 -23.49 3.43
N ASN A 305 -39.71 -24.14 2.27
CA ASN A 305 -40.86 -24.04 1.38
C ASN A 305 -41.83 -25.23 1.48
N GLU A 306 -41.55 -26.24 2.30
CA GLU A 306 -42.42 -27.40 2.53
C GLU A 306 -43.60 -27.04 3.43
N PRO A 307 -44.73 -27.79 3.35
CA PRO A 307 -45.87 -27.58 4.24
C PRO A 307 -45.44 -27.74 5.70
N CYS A 308 -45.89 -26.80 6.54
CA CYS A 308 -45.52 -26.79 7.94
C CYS A 308 -46.14 -27.97 8.68
N HIS A 309 -45.36 -28.62 9.55
CA HIS A 309 -45.77 -29.80 10.31
C HIS A 309 -46.91 -29.56 11.32
N CYS A 310 -47.33 -28.31 11.56
CA CYS A 310 -48.48 -27.99 12.41
C CYS A 310 -49.84 -28.18 11.71
N GLY A 311 -49.86 -28.62 10.45
CA GLY A 311 -51.10 -28.87 9.70
C GLY A 311 -51.81 -27.61 9.20
N SER A 312 -51.21 -26.43 9.33
CA SER A 312 -51.82 -25.14 8.96
C SER A 312 -51.95 -24.89 7.45
N GLY A 313 -51.46 -25.80 6.60
CA GLY A 313 -51.42 -25.64 5.14
C GLY A 313 -50.45 -24.58 4.61
N LYS A 314 -49.77 -23.81 5.48
CA LYS A 314 -48.79 -22.78 5.10
C LYS A 314 -47.38 -23.36 4.94
N LYS A 315 -46.54 -22.72 4.11
CA LYS A 315 -45.11 -23.07 3.98
C LYS A 315 -44.35 -22.80 5.29
N TYR A 316 -43.41 -23.67 5.66
CA TYR A 316 -42.70 -23.64 6.94
C TYR A 316 -42.10 -22.27 7.27
N LYS A 317 -41.41 -21.60 6.32
CA LYS A 317 -40.81 -20.27 6.51
C LYS A 317 -41.81 -19.13 6.77
N LYS A 318 -43.10 -19.35 6.53
CA LYS A 318 -44.17 -18.37 6.80
C LYS A 318 -45.03 -18.79 8.01
N CYS A 319 -44.56 -19.75 8.78
CA CYS A 319 -45.21 -20.28 9.97
C CYS A 319 -44.16 -20.51 11.06
N HIS A 320 -43.84 -21.76 11.43
CA HIS A 320 -42.89 -22.06 12.50
C HIS A 320 -41.42 -21.76 12.14
N GLY A 321 -41.13 -21.51 10.86
CA GLY A 321 -39.85 -21.00 10.40
C GLY A 321 -39.84 -19.50 10.09
N ALA A 322 -40.92 -18.77 10.38
CA ALA A 322 -40.90 -17.32 10.34
C ALA A 322 -40.22 -16.85 11.64
N GLY A 323 -38.95 -16.46 11.55
CA GLY A 323 -38.31 -15.71 12.63
C GLY A 323 -39.12 -14.43 12.86
N GLY A 324 -39.44 -14.14 14.12
CA GLY A 324 -40.00 -12.85 14.51
C GLY A 324 -39.06 -11.72 14.15
#